data_AF-A0A3N9TL34-F1
#
_entry.id   AF-A0A3N9TL34-F1
#
_cell.length_a   1.000
_cell.length_b   1.000
_cell.length_c   1.000
_cell.angle_alpha   90.00
_cell.angle_beta   90.00
_cell.angle_gamma   90.00
#
_symmetry.space_group_name_H-M   'P 1'
#
loop_
_entity.id
_entity.type
_entity.pdbx_description
1 polymer ?
#
loop_
_entity_poly.entity_id
_entity_poly.type
_entity_poly.pdbx_seq_one_letter_code
_entity_poly.pdbx_strand_id
1 'polypeptide(L)'
;MQNEIKKLAEEFKAQTENLSEQERMAHYLEQKELYEKEYAEFLAHYKDDNCYLCGKSFNTISSSDPCLHWLLRRCKFRKKDFLKLKEKFDFYQISAFLRWVAHAESGVKNINNLKEESSDRKLFETTIKWKNIEWTLDCSKNDFNGHEGTNTDFPHWHFQMRIDGRQFINFNDYHVQFSKDDLLKLTLANDDSSGFLHTFGPGGEGMQEHMDKIAEDPDDFIQNALATDDPDKGVVHMQSIVMAPDGGIPGEKIDEAMKLARDTGKTLAQCFREVLGNDDGVSISTIASPSESVPEIAKRAERKRR
;
A
#
# COMPACT_ATOMS: atom_id res chain seq x y z
N MET A 1 26.55 4.71 -12.21
CA MET A 1 25.53 4.09 -11.34
C MET A 1 24.41 3.46 -12.17
N GLN A 2 23.62 4.21 -12.96
CA GLN A 2 22.53 3.61 -13.75
C GLN A 2 22.96 2.47 -14.70
N ASN A 3 24.09 2.61 -15.42
CA ASN A 3 24.60 1.52 -16.28
C ASN A 3 24.99 0.27 -15.48
N GLU A 4 25.49 0.43 -14.25
CA GLU A 4 25.81 -0.68 -13.36
C GLU A 4 24.53 -1.38 -12.89
N ILE A 5 23.50 -0.62 -12.52
CA ILE A 5 22.19 -1.16 -12.13
C ILE A 5 21.52 -1.92 -13.29
N LYS A 6 21.57 -1.38 -14.52
CA LYS A 6 21.05 -2.07 -15.70
C LYS A 6 21.74 -3.42 -15.91
N LYS A 7 23.07 -3.46 -15.81
CA LYS A 7 23.84 -4.71 -15.92
C LYS A 7 23.44 -5.70 -14.83
N LEU A 8 23.29 -5.25 -13.58
CA LEU A 8 22.84 -6.11 -12.48
C LEU A 8 21.42 -6.64 -12.71
N ALA A 9 20.52 -5.84 -13.28
CA ALA A 9 19.16 -6.27 -13.62
C ALA A 9 19.16 -7.32 -14.74
N GLU A 10 20.03 -7.17 -15.75
CA GLU A 10 20.22 -8.18 -16.80
C GLU A 10 20.79 -9.49 -16.24
N GLU A 11 21.79 -9.40 -15.35
CA GLU A 11 22.36 -10.56 -14.66
C GLU A 11 21.33 -11.29 -13.80
N PHE A 12 20.48 -10.54 -13.06
CA PHE A 12 19.39 -11.11 -12.28
C PHE A 12 18.41 -11.88 -13.18
N LYS A 13 17.95 -11.26 -14.27
CA LYS A 13 17.01 -11.89 -15.22
C LYS A 13 17.58 -13.17 -15.82
N ALA A 14 18.84 -13.14 -16.25
CA ALA A 14 19.51 -14.32 -16.80
C ALA A 14 19.64 -15.46 -15.78
N GLN A 15 19.81 -15.15 -14.48
CA GLN A 15 19.84 -16.16 -13.43
C GLN A 15 18.46 -16.76 -13.17
N THR A 16 17.40 -15.93 -13.18
CA THR A 16 16.04 -16.37 -12.86
C THR A 16 15.34 -17.10 -14.01
N GLU A 17 15.65 -16.76 -15.26
CA GLU A 17 15.09 -17.42 -16.46
C GLU A 17 15.40 -18.92 -16.51
N ASN A 18 16.55 -19.32 -15.94
CA ASN A 18 17.00 -20.71 -15.93
C ASN A 18 16.40 -21.55 -14.78
N LEU A 19 15.66 -20.94 -13.86
CA LEU A 19 15.01 -21.67 -12.76
C LEU A 19 13.77 -22.41 -13.26
N SER A 20 13.59 -23.65 -12.83
CA SER A 20 12.34 -24.38 -12.97
C SER A 20 11.23 -23.75 -12.13
N GLU A 21 9.97 -24.06 -12.45
CA GLU A 21 8.82 -23.63 -11.65
C GLU A 21 8.90 -24.09 -10.20
N GLN A 22 9.41 -25.31 -9.97
CA GLN A 22 9.60 -25.85 -8.63
C GLN A 22 10.65 -25.08 -7.84
N GLU A 23 11.77 -24.71 -8.45
CA GLU A 23 12.81 -23.89 -7.81
C GLU A 23 12.28 -22.49 -7.48
N ARG A 24 11.58 -21.85 -8.44
CA ARG A 24 10.95 -20.54 -8.20
C ARG A 24 9.96 -20.59 -7.04
N MET A 25 9.11 -21.61 -6.99
CA MET A 25 8.14 -21.79 -5.91
C MET A 25 8.83 -22.07 -4.56
N ALA A 26 9.88 -22.88 -4.54
CA ALA A 26 10.66 -23.15 -3.32
C ALA A 26 11.28 -21.86 -2.76
N HIS A 27 11.91 -21.04 -3.62
CA HIS A 27 12.44 -19.74 -3.22
C HIS A 27 11.36 -18.78 -2.73
N TYR A 28 10.20 -18.75 -3.40
CA TYR A 28 9.06 -17.94 -2.97
C TYR A 28 8.57 -18.35 -1.57
N LEU A 29 8.38 -19.65 -1.33
CA LEU A 29 7.91 -20.16 -0.04
C LEU A 29 8.91 -19.89 1.09
N GLU A 30 10.20 -20.06 0.84
CA GLU A 30 11.26 -19.74 1.81
C GLU A 30 11.25 -18.25 2.18
N GLN A 31 11.18 -17.36 1.17
CA GLN A 31 11.10 -15.91 1.43
C GLN A 31 9.81 -15.53 2.15
N LYS A 32 8.69 -16.12 1.75
CA LYS A 32 7.39 -15.89 2.40
C LYS A 32 7.45 -16.26 3.88
N GLU A 33 7.99 -17.43 4.21
CA GLU A 33 8.13 -17.89 5.60
C GLU A 33 9.02 -16.94 6.43
N LEU A 34 10.12 -16.44 5.85
CA LEU A 34 10.97 -15.46 6.51
C LEU A 34 10.24 -14.15 6.80
N TYR A 35 9.49 -13.61 5.83
CA TYR A 35 8.73 -12.38 6.03
C TYR A 35 7.55 -12.57 7.00
N GLU A 36 6.92 -13.74 7.03
CA GLU A 36 5.88 -14.06 8.01
C GLU A 36 6.44 -14.11 9.44
N LYS A 37 7.64 -14.70 9.62
CA LYS A 37 8.33 -14.69 10.93
C LYS A 37 8.70 -13.28 11.37
N GLU A 38 9.30 -12.49 10.47
CA GLU A 38 9.66 -11.10 10.77
C GLU A 38 8.43 -10.25 11.10
N TYR A 39 7.34 -10.41 10.34
CA TYR A 39 6.11 -9.67 10.60
C TYR A 39 5.45 -10.08 11.92
N ALA A 40 5.50 -11.37 12.28
CA ALA A 40 5.02 -11.84 13.58
C ALA A 40 5.85 -11.24 14.74
N GLU A 41 7.17 -11.15 14.59
CA GLU A 41 8.04 -10.48 15.56
C GLU A 41 7.73 -8.98 15.67
N PHE A 42 7.48 -8.32 14.53
CA PHE A 42 7.01 -6.94 14.49
C PHE A 42 5.72 -6.78 15.30
N LEU A 43 4.70 -7.60 15.04
CA LEU A 43 3.39 -7.51 15.72
C LEU A 43 3.53 -7.72 17.24
N ALA A 44 4.37 -8.67 17.66
CA ALA A 44 4.64 -8.93 19.07
C ALA A 44 5.19 -7.68 19.78
N HIS A 45 6.22 -7.05 19.22
CA HIS A 45 6.79 -5.82 19.77
C HIS A 45 5.83 -4.63 19.69
N TYR A 46 5.13 -4.50 18.56
CA TYR A 46 4.21 -3.39 18.29
C TYR A 46 3.06 -3.36 19.32
N LYS A 47 2.52 -4.52 19.68
CA LYS A 47 1.49 -4.68 20.71
C LYS A 47 1.93 -4.18 22.09
N ASP A 48 3.22 -4.29 22.39
CA ASP A 48 3.82 -3.87 23.66
C ASP A 48 4.42 -2.45 23.59
N ASP A 49 4.04 -1.64 22.59
CA ASP A 49 4.55 -0.28 22.37
C ASP A 49 6.09 -0.19 22.21
N ASN A 50 6.68 -1.25 21.67
CA ASN A 50 8.11 -1.39 21.43
C ASN A 50 8.43 -1.51 19.93
N CYS A 51 9.61 -1.03 19.55
CA CYS A 51 10.11 -1.15 18.19
C CYS A 51 10.87 -2.47 18.02
N TYR A 52 10.42 -3.34 17.12
CA TYR A 52 11.10 -4.60 16.82
C TYR A 52 12.53 -4.41 16.28
N LEU A 53 12.81 -3.33 15.56
CA LEU A 53 14.13 -3.06 14.98
C LEU A 53 15.22 -2.75 16.03
N CYS A 54 14.86 -2.18 17.17
CA CYS A 54 15.84 -1.77 18.19
C CYS A 54 15.52 -2.26 19.61
N GLY A 55 14.40 -2.97 19.80
CA GLY A 55 13.91 -3.46 21.09
C GLY A 55 13.47 -2.37 22.09
N LYS A 56 13.51 -1.09 21.71
CA LYS A 56 13.22 0.04 22.61
C LYS A 56 11.77 0.48 22.49
N SER A 57 11.23 1.06 23.56
CA SER A 57 9.90 1.70 23.55
C SER A 57 9.82 2.81 22.50
N PHE A 58 8.65 2.97 21.88
CA PHE A 58 8.37 4.04 20.91
C PHE A 58 8.59 5.46 21.45
N ASN A 59 8.61 5.64 22.77
CA ASN A 59 8.88 6.93 23.41
C ASN A 59 10.38 7.29 23.43
N THR A 60 11.26 6.33 23.10
CA THR A 60 12.72 6.48 23.18
C THR A 60 13.30 7.14 21.93
N ILE A 61 14.31 7.99 22.11
CA ILE A 61 15.11 8.55 21.01
C ILE A 61 16.60 8.48 21.38
N SER A 62 17.43 7.96 20.47
CA SER A 62 18.88 7.80 20.69
C SER A 62 19.66 8.38 19.52
N SER A 63 20.30 9.53 19.72
CA SER A 63 21.03 10.18 18.63
C SER A 63 22.18 9.36 18.05
N SER A 64 22.73 8.40 18.81
CA SER A 64 23.78 7.46 18.40
C SER A 64 23.24 6.21 17.70
N ASP A 65 21.94 5.95 17.78
CA ASP A 65 21.30 4.77 17.18
C ASP A 65 19.95 5.17 16.58
N PRO A 66 19.95 5.76 15.36
CA PRO A 66 18.75 6.13 14.63
C PRO A 66 17.84 4.93 14.36
N CYS A 67 16.53 5.11 14.49
CA CYS A 67 15.56 4.03 14.28
C CYS A 67 14.24 4.56 13.69
N LEU A 68 13.61 3.75 12.83
CA LEU A 68 12.41 4.14 12.08
C LEU A 68 11.21 4.47 12.98
N HIS A 69 11.12 3.94 14.20
CA HIS A 69 10.03 4.26 15.12
C HIS A 69 9.96 5.74 15.50
N TRP A 70 11.02 6.51 15.25
CA TRP A 70 10.99 7.96 15.45
C TRP A 70 9.94 8.64 14.56
N LEU A 71 9.64 8.06 13.40
CA LEU A 71 8.60 8.54 12.49
C LEU A 71 7.19 8.44 13.09
N LEU A 72 6.98 7.58 14.10
CA LEU A 72 5.73 7.49 14.85
C LEU A 72 5.51 8.68 15.79
N ARG A 73 6.50 9.56 15.93
CA ARG A 73 6.46 10.80 16.73
C ARG A 73 6.04 10.64 18.20
N ARG A 74 6.03 9.42 18.73
CA ARG A 74 5.84 9.14 20.17
C ARG A 74 7.05 9.55 21.02
N CYS A 75 8.19 9.75 20.39
CA CYS A 75 9.38 10.34 20.99
C CYS A 75 9.58 11.80 20.55
N LYS A 76 10.64 12.48 21.05
CA LYS A 76 10.97 13.89 20.72
C LYS A 76 11.60 14.09 19.33
N PHE A 77 11.19 13.32 18.33
CA PHE A 77 11.68 13.42 16.94
C PHE A 77 11.48 14.83 16.36
N ARG A 78 12.50 15.40 15.72
CA ARG A 78 12.38 16.65 14.98
C ARG A 78 12.67 16.38 13.52
N LYS A 79 12.12 17.21 12.63
CA LYS A 79 12.37 17.15 11.18
C LYS A 79 13.85 16.92 10.81
N LYS A 80 14.79 17.65 11.43
CA LYS A 80 16.24 17.50 11.17
C LYS A 80 16.80 16.11 11.53
N ASP A 81 16.15 15.40 12.45
CA ASP A 81 16.56 14.06 12.85
C ASP A 81 16.25 13.03 11.73
N PHE A 82 15.38 13.36 10.76
CA PHE A 82 15.12 12.53 9.56
C PHE A 82 16.38 12.27 8.73
N LEU A 83 17.32 13.23 8.70
CA LEU A 83 18.60 13.07 7.99
C LEU A 83 19.34 11.80 8.44
N LYS A 84 19.29 11.51 9.75
CA LYS A 84 19.93 10.32 10.32
C LYS A 84 19.23 9.02 9.97
N LEU A 85 17.91 9.08 9.72
CA LEU A 85 17.14 7.90 9.31
C LEU A 85 17.46 7.53 7.88
N LYS A 86 17.42 8.49 6.95
CA LYS A 86 17.74 8.24 5.53
C LYS A 86 19.22 7.89 5.27
N GLU A 87 20.10 8.10 6.23
CA GLU A 87 21.50 7.67 6.16
C GLU A 87 21.69 6.21 6.60
N LYS A 88 20.77 5.69 7.42
CA LYS A 88 20.83 4.33 7.98
C LYS A 88 19.89 3.35 7.27
N PHE A 89 18.75 3.83 6.79
CA PHE A 89 17.69 3.01 6.20
C PHE A 89 17.42 3.44 4.77
N ASP A 90 17.22 2.46 3.90
CA ASP A 90 16.88 2.67 2.50
C ASP A 90 15.37 2.91 2.28
N PHE A 91 14.96 3.14 1.03
CA PHE A 91 13.56 3.40 0.70
C PHE A 91 12.65 2.22 1.10
N TYR A 92 13.04 0.99 0.75
CA TYR A 92 12.21 -0.19 0.99
C TYR A 92 12.04 -0.47 2.49
N GLN A 93 13.07 -0.29 3.30
CA GLN A 93 13.02 -0.43 4.76
C GLN A 93 12.13 0.63 5.40
N ILE A 94 12.25 1.90 4.98
CA ILE A 94 11.38 2.96 5.47
C ILE A 94 9.92 2.67 5.08
N SER A 95 9.67 2.36 3.81
CA SER A 95 8.33 2.06 3.30
C SER A 95 7.70 0.86 4.00
N ALA A 96 8.42 -0.26 4.15
CA ALA A 96 7.94 -1.46 4.82
C ALA A 96 7.54 -1.17 6.27
N PHE A 97 8.40 -0.50 7.05
CA PHE A 97 8.09 -0.15 8.44
C PHE A 97 6.81 0.69 8.57
N LEU A 98 6.66 1.71 7.73
CA LEU A 98 5.48 2.59 7.76
C LEU A 98 4.20 1.84 7.36
N ARG A 99 4.29 1.00 6.32
CA ARG A 99 3.17 0.14 5.87
C ARG A 99 2.76 -0.83 6.98
N TRP A 100 3.71 -1.51 7.62
CA TRP A 100 3.42 -2.48 8.67
C TRP A 100 2.73 -1.86 9.88
N VAL A 101 3.16 -0.66 10.28
CA VAL A 101 2.53 0.09 11.38
C VAL A 101 1.12 0.54 11.02
N ALA A 102 0.89 1.01 9.79
CA ALA A 102 -0.44 1.38 9.31
C ALA A 102 -1.38 0.17 9.19
N HIS A 103 -0.86 -0.94 8.67
CA HIS A 103 -1.58 -2.20 8.49
C HIS A 103 -1.97 -2.83 9.83
N ALA A 104 -1.10 -2.78 10.85
CA ALA A 104 -1.41 -3.29 12.18
C ALA A 104 -2.61 -2.58 12.84
N GLU A 105 -2.92 -1.34 12.46
CA GLU A 105 -4.07 -0.59 13.01
C GLU A 105 -5.37 -0.85 12.25
N SER A 106 -5.36 -0.96 10.91
CA SER A 106 -6.59 -1.08 10.12
C SER A 106 -6.44 -1.78 8.77
N GLY A 107 -5.40 -2.60 8.60
CA GLY A 107 -5.12 -3.30 7.35
C GLY A 107 -4.79 -2.37 6.19
N VAL A 108 -5.09 -2.81 4.97
CA VAL A 108 -4.78 -2.14 3.70
C VAL A 108 -5.42 -0.75 3.55
N LYS A 109 -6.54 -0.48 4.26
CA LYS A 109 -7.27 0.79 4.21
C LYS A 109 -6.39 2.02 4.46
N ASN A 110 -5.36 1.86 5.28
CA ASN A 110 -4.48 2.97 5.66
C ASN A 110 -3.33 3.22 4.66
N ILE A 111 -3.26 2.48 3.55
CA ILE A 111 -2.15 2.55 2.58
C ILE A 111 -2.74 2.78 1.19
N ASN A 112 -2.76 4.04 0.75
CA ASN A 112 -3.19 4.38 -0.61
C ASN A 112 -1.99 4.49 -1.55
N ASN A 113 -1.94 3.59 -2.53
CA ASN A 113 -0.99 3.54 -3.64
C ASN A 113 -1.71 3.35 -4.99
N LEU A 114 -2.96 3.79 -5.09
CA LEU A 114 -3.77 3.63 -6.29
C LEU A 114 -3.12 4.33 -7.49
N LYS A 115 -2.94 3.58 -8.58
CA LYS A 115 -2.34 4.06 -9.83
C LYS A 115 -3.21 5.12 -10.49
N GLU A 116 -4.54 4.98 -10.39
CA GLU A 116 -5.51 5.93 -10.96
C GLU A 116 -5.55 7.30 -10.27
N GLU A 117 -5.18 7.36 -8.98
CA GLU A 117 -5.03 8.62 -8.25
C GLU A 117 -3.67 9.30 -8.50
N SER A 118 -2.70 8.53 -8.98
CA SER A 118 -1.35 8.97 -9.30
C SER A 118 -1.27 9.58 -10.70
N SER A 119 -0.32 10.49 -10.92
CA SER A 119 -0.03 11.00 -12.26
C SER A 119 0.82 10.02 -13.07
N ASP A 120 0.59 9.88 -14.38
CA ASP A 120 1.45 9.11 -15.31
C ASP A 120 2.95 9.49 -15.29
N ARG A 121 3.28 10.67 -14.76
CA ARG A 121 4.66 11.14 -14.57
C ARG A 121 5.34 10.52 -13.35
N LYS A 122 4.56 9.92 -12.45
CA LYS A 122 5.06 9.26 -11.23
C LYS A 122 5.57 7.88 -11.56
N LEU A 123 6.66 7.51 -10.90
CA LEU A 123 7.11 6.13 -10.79
C LEU A 123 6.33 5.43 -9.68
N PHE A 124 6.18 6.11 -8.54
CA PHE A 124 5.26 5.74 -7.47
C PHE A 124 4.81 6.99 -6.72
N GLU A 125 3.62 6.90 -6.13
CA GLU A 125 3.10 7.84 -5.15
C GLU A 125 2.29 7.03 -4.13
N THR A 126 2.62 7.15 -2.85
CA THR A 126 1.93 6.38 -1.80
C THR A 126 1.72 7.24 -0.59
N THR A 127 0.49 7.31 -0.09
CA THR A 127 0.16 7.91 1.20
C THR A 127 -0.25 6.85 2.21
N ILE A 128 0.38 6.89 3.38
CA ILE A 128 0.22 5.94 4.47
C ILE A 128 -0.28 6.72 5.69
N LYS A 129 -1.39 6.30 6.28
CA LYS A 129 -1.99 6.92 7.46
C LYS A 129 -1.81 6.04 8.68
N TRP A 130 -1.42 6.63 9.79
CA TRP A 130 -1.37 5.97 11.09
C TRP A 130 -1.80 6.93 12.18
N LYS A 131 -2.96 6.66 12.78
CA LYS A 131 -3.59 7.53 13.78
C LYS A 131 -3.72 8.95 13.23
N ASN A 132 -3.01 9.91 13.80
CA ASN A 132 -3.01 11.31 13.38
C ASN A 132 -1.82 11.69 12.48
N ILE A 133 -1.00 10.72 12.06
CA ILE A 133 0.17 10.93 11.21
C ILE A 133 -0.12 10.42 9.82
N GLU A 134 0.32 11.17 8.81
CA GLU A 134 0.32 10.75 7.42
C GLU A 134 1.74 10.87 6.87
N TRP A 135 2.19 9.84 6.15
CA TRP A 135 3.44 9.86 5.41
C TRP A 135 3.15 9.69 3.93
N THR A 136 3.80 10.50 3.11
CA THR A 136 3.72 10.33 1.66
C THR A 136 5.12 10.13 1.09
N LEU A 137 5.28 9.05 0.35
CA LEU A 137 6.50 8.73 -0.39
C LEU A 137 6.20 8.93 -1.87
N ASP A 138 7.01 9.74 -2.54
CA ASP A 138 6.80 10.02 -3.97
C ASP A 138 8.10 10.06 -4.76
N CYS A 139 8.02 9.61 -6.01
CA CYS A 139 9.11 9.68 -6.98
C CYS A 139 8.52 9.88 -8.37
N SER A 140 8.91 10.94 -9.07
CA SER A 140 8.62 11.06 -10.50
C SER A 140 9.64 10.32 -11.36
N LYS A 141 9.28 10.04 -12.62
CA LYS A 141 10.22 9.50 -13.62
C LYS A 141 11.47 10.38 -13.77
N ASN A 142 11.34 11.69 -13.61
CA ASN A 142 12.47 12.62 -13.62
C ASN A 142 13.32 12.53 -12.35
N ASP A 143 12.68 12.43 -11.16
CA ASP A 143 13.42 12.28 -9.90
C ASP A 143 14.20 10.96 -9.87
N PHE A 144 13.64 9.89 -10.45
CA PHE A 144 14.30 8.59 -10.61
C PHE A 144 15.51 8.65 -11.56
N ASN A 145 15.44 9.46 -12.62
CA ASN A 145 16.56 9.65 -13.53
C ASN A 145 17.64 10.59 -12.94
N GLY A 146 17.24 11.49 -12.04
CA GLY A 146 18.05 12.63 -11.61
C GLY A 146 17.80 13.86 -12.48
N HIS A 147 17.96 15.04 -11.88
CA HIS A 147 17.80 16.32 -12.59
C HIS A 147 19.16 16.78 -13.15
N GLU A 148 19.46 16.36 -14.38
CA GLU A 148 20.73 16.65 -15.06
C GLU A 148 21.09 18.14 -15.00
N GLY A 149 22.33 18.44 -14.58
CA GLY A 149 22.83 19.82 -14.48
C GLY A 149 22.32 20.62 -13.28
N THR A 150 21.74 19.95 -12.27
CA THR A 150 21.32 20.57 -11.00
C THR A 150 22.04 19.95 -9.80
N ASN A 151 21.82 20.50 -8.59
CA ASN A 151 22.35 19.91 -7.34
C ASN A 151 21.68 18.57 -6.96
N THR A 152 20.66 18.14 -7.71
CA THR A 152 19.90 16.90 -7.51
C THR A 152 20.00 16.02 -8.76
N ASP A 153 21.17 16.00 -9.37
CA ASP A 153 21.52 15.17 -10.54
C ASP A 153 21.82 13.70 -10.15
N PHE A 154 21.01 13.17 -9.23
CA PHE A 154 21.08 11.78 -8.81
C PHE A 154 19.67 11.25 -8.58
N PRO A 155 19.43 9.95 -8.81
CA PRO A 155 18.15 9.30 -8.50
C PRO A 155 17.75 9.52 -7.04
N HIS A 156 16.57 10.09 -6.82
CA HIS A 156 16.05 10.36 -5.49
C HIS A 156 14.53 10.25 -5.43
N TRP A 157 14.02 10.22 -4.21
CA TRP A 157 12.62 10.30 -3.88
C TRP A 157 12.37 11.35 -2.81
N HIS A 158 11.09 11.61 -2.57
CA HIS A 158 10.62 12.65 -1.67
C HIS A 158 9.76 12.05 -0.56
N PHE A 159 9.91 12.63 0.63
CA PHE A 159 9.18 12.24 1.81
C PHE A 159 8.42 13.44 2.37
N GLN A 160 7.12 13.28 2.56
CA GLN A 160 6.28 14.20 3.32
C GLN A 160 5.79 13.51 4.58
N MET A 161 5.68 14.28 5.66
CA MET A 161 5.05 13.87 6.91
C MET A 161 4.11 14.96 7.36
N ARG A 162 2.85 14.61 7.63
CA ARG A 162 1.85 15.47 8.27
C ARG A 162 1.48 14.91 9.64
N ILE A 163 1.16 15.80 10.57
CA ILE A 163 0.65 15.47 11.91
C ILE A 163 -0.59 16.33 12.11
N ASP A 164 -1.71 15.70 12.44
CA ASP A 164 -3.02 16.36 12.56
C ASP A 164 -3.36 17.17 11.29
N GLY A 165 -3.06 16.60 10.11
CA GLY A 165 -3.24 17.24 8.80
C GLY A 165 -2.28 18.40 8.49
N ARG A 166 -1.38 18.76 9.41
CA ARG A 166 -0.42 19.87 9.25
C ARG A 166 0.94 19.36 8.80
N GLN A 167 1.56 20.07 7.85
CA GLN A 167 2.90 19.75 7.36
C GLN A 167 3.95 19.80 8.48
N PHE A 168 4.66 18.70 8.66
CA PHE A 168 5.81 18.58 9.56
C PHE A 168 7.12 18.42 8.79
N ILE A 169 7.11 17.58 7.74
CA ILE A 169 8.15 17.47 6.71
C ILE A 169 7.45 17.64 5.35
N ASN A 170 8.00 18.50 4.50
CA ASN A 170 7.54 18.78 3.15
C ASN A 170 8.37 18.00 2.13
N PHE A 171 7.79 17.71 0.96
CA PHE A 171 8.48 17.04 -0.15
C PHE A 171 9.81 17.68 -0.52
N ASN A 172 9.88 19.01 -0.54
CA ASN A 172 11.09 19.74 -0.93
C ASN A 172 12.15 19.84 0.17
N ASP A 173 11.87 19.35 1.38
CA ASP A 173 12.82 19.46 2.49
C ASP A 173 14.02 18.53 2.31
N TYR A 174 13.79 17.36 1.70
CA TYR A 174 14.81 16.34 1.50
C TYR A 174 14.64 15.70 0.12
N HIS A 175 15.74 15.62 -0.63
CA HIS A 175 15.89 14.75 -1.79
C HIS A 175 16.60 13.50 -1.28
N VAL A 176 15.84 12.44 -1.02
CA VAL A 176 16.38 11.21 -0.42
C VAL A 176 16.97 10.36 -1.53
N GLN A 177 18.29 10.20 -1.54
CA GLN A 177 18.96 9.39 -2.54
C GLN A 177 18.57 7.92 -2.39
N PHE A 178 18.30 7.26 -3.51
CA PHE A 178 18.10 5.81 -3.52
C PHE A 178 19.41 5.05 -3.25
N SER A 179 19.33 3.96 -2.50
CA SER A 179 20.42 2.99 -2.39
C SER A 179 20.61 2.22 -3.71
N LYS A 180 21.73 1.50 -3.85
CA LYS A 180 21.93 0.63 -5.03
C LYS A 180 20.86 -0.47 -5.11
N ASP A 181 20.49 -1.03 -3.96
CA ASP A 181 19.46 -2.07 -3.85
C ASP A 181 18.08 -1.51 -4.19
N ASP A 182 17.77 -0.29 -3.73
CA ASP A 182 16.52 0.40 -4.09
C ASP A 182 16.39 0.54 -5.61
N LEU A 183 17.45 1.01 -6.27
CA LEU A 183 17.48 1.21 -7.72
C LEU A 183 17.35 -0.10 -8.49
N LEU A 184 17.99 -1.17 -8.03
CA LEU A 184 17.87 -2.49 -8.65
C LEU A 184 16.43 -3.01 -8.55
N LYS A 185 15.84 -3.01 -7.35
CA LYS A 185 14.46 -3.45 -7.13
C LYS A 185 13.45 -2.61 -7.91
N LEU A 186 13.61 -1.29 -7.94
CA LEU A 186 12.75 -0.41 -8.74
C LEU A 186 12.92 -0.68 -10.24
N THR A 187 14.14 -0.92 -10.71
CA THR A 187 14.39 -1.22 -12.13
C THR A 187 13.72 -2.54 -12.53
N LEU A 188 13.86 -3.57 -11.71
CA LEU A 188 13.23 -4.88 -11.94
C LEU A 188 11.70 -4.78 -11.87
N ALA A 189 11.14 -4.14 -10.84
CA ALA A 189 9.69 -4.00 -10.66
C ALA A 189 9.00 -3.17 -11.77
N ASN A 190 9.75 -2.36 -12.52
CA ASN A 190 9.24 -1.60 -13.67
C ASN A 190 9.55 -2.27 -15.02
N ASP A 191 10.04 -3.51 -15.00
CA ASP A 191 10.31 -4.33 -16.17
C ASP A 191 9.45 -5.58 -16.11
N ASP A 192 8.37 -5.61 -16.90
CA ASP A 192 7.40 -6.72 -16.95
C ASP A 192 8.06 -8.06 -17.31
N SER A 193 9.21 -8.03 -18.01
CA SER A 193 9.97 -9.24 -18.36
C SER A 193 10.81 -9.80 -17.22
N SER A 194 10.96 -9.05 -16.11
CA SER A 194 11.84 -9.45 -15.01
C SER A 194 11.30 -10.58 -14.16
N GLY A 195 9.97 -10.78 -14.14
CA GLY A 195 9.30 -11.68 -13.19
C GLY A 195 9.50 -11.29 -11.72
N PHE A 196 10.03 -10.10 -11.43
CA PHE A 196 10.30 -9.63 -10.08
C PHE A 196 9.07 -8.92 -9.50
N LEU A 197 8.66 -9.35 -8.31
CA LEU A 197 7.58 -8.71 -7.56
C LEU A 197 8.06 -8.40 -6.14
N HIS A 198 7.83 -7.16 -5.70
CA HIS A 198 8.09 -6.74 -4.32
C HIS A 198 6.77 -6.41 -3.61
N THR A 199 6.51 -7.04 -2.47
CA THR A 199 5.21 -6.95 -1.76
C THR A 199 5.29 -6.23 -0.42
N PHE A 200 6.46 -5.74 -0.01
CA PHE A 200 6.72 -5.19 1.33
C PHE A 200 6.33 -6.14 2.48
N GLY A 201 6.18 -7.44 2.25
CA GLY A 201 5.82 -8.45 3.26
C GLY A 201 4.32 -8.46 3.65
N PRO A 202 3.91 -9.31 4.61
CA PRO A 202 2.50 -9.57 4.92
C PRO A 202 1.68 -8.36 5.38
N GLY A 203 2.30 -7.38 6.04
CA GLY A 203 1.66 -6.11 6.42
C GLY A 203 1.96 -4.96 5.46
N GLY A 204 2.51 -5.27 4.28
CA GLY A 204 3.01 -4.29 3.33
C GLY A 204 2.04 -3.91 2.22
N GLU A 205 0.97 -4.69 2.05
CA GLU A 205 0.03 -4.54 0.94
C GLU A 205 -0.72 -3.21 0.98
N GLY A 206 -0.80 -2.54 -0.16
CA GLY A 206 -1.57 -1.31 -0.33
C GLY A 206 -2.94 -1.54 -0.96
N MET A 207 -3.69 -0.46 -1.11
CA MET A 207 -5.01 -0.49 -1.73
C MET A 207 -4.97 -0.97 -3.19
N GLN A 208 -3.91 -0.67 -3.96
CA GLN A 208 -3.80 -1.12 -5.34
C GLN A 208 -3.79 -2.65 -5.43
N GLU A 209 -2.91 -3.30 -4.66
CA GLU A 209 -2.80 -4.76 -4.67
C GLU A 209 -4.09 -5.42 -4.14
N HIS A 210 -4.75 -4.78 -3.17
CA HIS A 210 -6.04 -5.25 -2.67
C HIS A 210 -7.13 -5.21 -3.75
N MET A 211 -7.22 -4.10 -4.49
CA MET A 211 -8.17 -3.96 -5.60
C MET A 211 -7.86 -4.89 -6.77
N ASP A 212 -6.58 -5.12 -7.08
CA ASP A 212 -6.15 -6.07 -8.11
C ASP A 212 -6.63 -7.50 -7.76
N LYS A 213 -6.50 -7.93 -6.49
CA LYS A 213 -7.02 -9.23 -6.02
C LYS A 213 -8.54 -9.34 -6.10
N ILE A 214 -9.26 -8.26 -5.80
CA ILE A 214 -10.72 -8.24 -5.96
C ILE A 214 -11.11 -8.38 -7.44
N ALA A 215 -10.34 -7.78 -8.34
CA ALA A 215 -10.58 -7.89 -9.78
C ALA A 215 -10.26 -9.30 -10.33
N GLU A 216 -9.33 -10.03 -9.72
CA GLU A 216 -8.99 -11.42 -10.07
C GLU A 216 -10.12 -12.40 -9.72
N ASP A 217 -10.73 -12.27 -8.54
CA ASP A 217 -11.87 -13.11 -8.10
C ASP A 217 -12.96 -12.28 -7.39
N PRO A 218 -13.79 -11.55 -8.16
CA PRO A 218 -14.81 -10.68 -7.59
C PRO A 218 -15.92 -11.45 -6.89
N ASP A 219 -16.19 -12.69 -7.31
CA ASP A 219 -17.27 -13.49 -6.75
C ASP A 219 -16.90 -14.02 -5.35
N ASP A 220 -15.67 -14.51 -5.16
CA ASP A 220 -15.17 -14.88 -3.82
C ASP A 220 -15.18 -13.67 -2.88
N PHE A 221 -14.73 -12.50 -3.35
CA PHE A 221 -14.75 -11.29 -2.56
C PHE A 221 -16.17 -10.92 -2.12
N ILE A 222 -17.13 -10.86 -3.06
CA ILE A 222 -18.53 -10.50 -2.77
C ILE A 222 -19.15 -11.49 -1.79
N GLN A 223 -18.89 -12.79 -1.98
CA GLN A 223 -19.39 -13.85 -1.11
C GLN A 223 -18.86 -13.73 0.32
N ASN A 224 -17.59 -13.35 0.49
CA ASN A 224 -16.94 -13.31 1.79
C ASN A 224 -17.04 -11.95 2.50
N ALA A 225 -17.33 -10.87 1.78
CA ALA A 225 -17.42 -9.51 2.34
C ALA A 225 -18.49 -9.36 3.43
N LEU A 226 -18.18 -8.52 4.41
CA LEU A 226 -19.08 -8.13 5.51
C LEU A 226 -19.41 -6.64 5.41
N ALA A 227 -20.64 -6.28 5.75
CA ALA A 227 -21.08 -4.90 5.81
C ALA A 227 -20.64 -4.21 7.11
N THR A 228 -20.46 -2.90 7.04
CA THR A 228 -20.27 -2.04 8.21
C THR A 228 -21.08 -0.76 8.01
N ASP A 229 -21.80 -0.35 9.06
CA ASP A 229 -22.53 0.93 9.09
C ASP A 229 -21.62 2.10 9.50
N ASP A 230 -20.39 1.79 9.93
CA ASP A 230 -19.35 2.76 10.28
C ASP A 230 -18.49 3.05 9.05
N PRO A 231 -18.63 4.23 8.41
CA PRO A 231 -17.89 4.58 7.20
C PRO A 231 -16.39 4.59 7.43
N ASP A 232 -15.93 4.93 8.63
CA ASP A 232 -14.51 4.96 8.97
C ASP A 232 -13.89 3.56 9.02
N LYS A 233 -14.70 2.50 9.15
CA LYS A 233 -14.24 1.11 9.15
C LYS A 233 -14.27 0.45 7.78
N GLY A 234 -15.03 0.98 6.84
CA GLY A 234 -15.10 0.43 5.48
C GLY A 234 -13.73 0.41 4.82
N VAL A 235 -13.44 -0.65 4.05
CA VAL A 235 -12.21 -0.74 3.23
C VAL A 235 -12.55 -0.55 1.75
N VAL A 236 -13.67 -1.16 1.33
CA VAL A 236 -14.20 -1.15 -0.03
C VAL A 236 -15.64 -0.64 0.02
N HIS A 237 -15.97 0.26 -0.90
CA HIS A 237 -17.33 0.64 -1.22
C HIS A 237 -17.87 -0.26 -2.34
N MET A 238 -19.06 -0.83 -2.13
CA MET A 238 -19.72 -1.71 -3.09
C MET A 238 -21.03 -1.11 -3.57
N GLN A 239 -21.19 -1.02 -4.89
CA GLN A 239 -22.42 -0.59 -5.53
C GLN A 239 -22.98 -1.74 -6.37
N SER A 240 -24.22 -2.15 -6.12
CA SER A 240 -24.90 -3.16 -6.93
C SER A 240 -25.97 -2.52 -7.82
N ILE A 241 -25.98 -2.94 -9.09
CA ILE A 241 -27.00 -2.58 -10.07
C ILE A 241 -27.77 -3.86 -10.39
N VAL A 242 -29.06 -3.88 -10.07
CA VAL A 242 -29.96 -4.98 -10.38
C VAL A 242 -30.90 -4.55 -11.50
N MET A 243 -30.88 -5.28 -12.61
CA MET A 243 -31.80 -5.10 -13.73
C MET A 243 -32.75 -6.28 -13.78
N ALA A 244 -34.05 -6.01 -13.95
CA ALA A 244 -35.11 -7.01 -14.00
C ALA A 244 -35.89 -6.90 -15.31
N PRO A 245 -36.57 -7.97 -15.75
CA PRO A 245 -37.42 -7.94 -16.93
C PRO A 245 -38.68 -7.10 -16.68
N ASP A 246 -39.49 -6.92 -17.74
CA ASP A 246 -40.77 -6.24 -17.65
C ASP A 246 -41.64 -6.84 -16.53
N GLY A 247 -42.10 -5.98 -15.61
CA GLY A 247 -42.77 -6.38 -14.36
C GLY A 247 -41.94 -6.10 -13.09
N GLY A 248 -40.63 -5.88 -13.22
CA GLY A 248 -39.76 -5.43 -12.13
C GLY A 248 -39.44 -6.51 -11.10
N ILE A 249 -38.75 -6.12 -10.02
CA ILE A 249 -38.41 -7.00 -8.91
C ILE A 249 -39.57 -7.01 -7.90
N PRO A 250 -40.09 -8.17 -7.49
CA PRO A 250 -41.10 -8.23 -6.43
C PRO A 250 -40.58 -7.62 -5.13
N GLY A 251 -41.39 -6.77 -4.48
CA GLY A 251 -41.01 -6.13 -3.22
C GLY A 251 -40.66 -7.12 -2.11
N GLU A 252 -41.34 -8.26 -2.06
CA GLU A 252 -41.07 -9.33 -1.08
C GLU A 252 -39.63 -9.87 -1.19
N LYS A 253 -39.06 -9.95 -2.40
CA LYS A 253 -37.67 -10.40 -2.59
C LYS A 253 -36.66 -9.33 -2.17
N ILE A 254 -37.01 -8.06 -2.34
CA ILE A 254 -36.18 -6.96 -1.84
C ILE A 254 -36.15 -6.99 -0.31
N ASP A 255 -37.30 -7.19 0.32
CA ASP A 255 -37.42 -7.31 1.78
C ASP A 255 -36.67 -8.55 2.30
N GLU A 256 -36.75 -9.67 1.58
CA GLU A 256 -35.99 -10.89 1.88
C GLU A 256 -34.47 -10.64 1.86
N ALA A 257 -33.94 -10.01 0.80
CA ALA A 257 -32.52 -9.69 0.70
C ALA A 257 -32.06 -8.71 1.80
N MET A 258 -32.86 -7.69 2.11
CA MET A 258 -32.56 -6.76 3.20
C MET A 258 -32.57 -7.43 4.58
N LYS A 259 -33.51 -8.36 4.81
CA LYS A 259 -33.57 -9.12 6.05
C LYS A 259 -32.36 -10.05 6.17
N LEU A 260 -32.00 -10.76 5.10
CA LEU A 260 -30.83 -11.61 5.05
C LEU A 260 -29.54 -10.84 5.38
N ALA A 261 -29.38 -9.63 4.84
CA ALA A 261 -28.23 -8.78 5.14
C ALA A 261 -28.15 -8.40 6.63
N ARG A 262 -29.29 -8.06 7.26
CA ARG A 262 -29.34 -7.74 8.70
C ARG A 262 -29.04 -8.95 9.58
N ASP A 263 -29.58 -10.12 9.20
CA ASP A 263 -29.46 -11.35 10.00
C ASP A 263 -28.04 -11.95 9.91
N THR A 264 -27.36 -11.76 8.76
CA THR A 264 -26.04 -12.37 8.50
C THR A 264 -24.85 -11.41 8.61
N GLY A 265 -25.09 -10.10 8.51
CA GLY A 265 -24.05 -9.08 8.37
C GLY A 265 -23.36 -9.07 7.00
N LYS A 266 -23.85 -9.85 6.03
CA LYS A 266 -23.33 -9.84 4.65
C LYS A 266 -23.72 -8.56 3.92
N THR A 267 -22.98 -8.27 2.85
CA THR A 267 -23.27 -7.11 2.01
C THR A 267 -24.59 -7.30 1.26
N LEU A 268 -25.28 -6.20 0.97
CA LEU A 268 -26.48 -6.25 0.11
C LEU A 268 -26.17 -6.85 -1.26
N ALA A 269 -24.95 -6.63 -1.79
CA ALA A 269 -24.50 -7.23 -3.04
C ALA A 269 -24.61 -8.77 -3.02
N GLN A 270 -24.12 -9.41 -1.96
CA GLN A 270 -24.22 -10.86 -1.80
C GLN A 270 -25.66 -11.31 -1.58
N CYS A 271 -26.42 -10.61 -0.72
CA CYS A 271 -27.79 -11.01 -0.42
C CYS A 271 -28.71 -10.88 -1.63
N PHE A 272 -28.54 -9.86 -2.48
CA PHE A 272 -29.28 -9.77 -3.74
C PHE A 272 -28.91 -10.87 -4.72
N ARG A 273 -27.62 -11.24 -4.82
CA ARG A 273 -27.20 -12.39 -5.64
C ARG A 273 -27.81 -13.69 -5.18
N GLU A 274 -27.93 -13.90 -3.87
CA GLU A 274 -28.51 -15.10 -3.30
C GLU A 274 -30.03 -15.20 -3.55
N VAL A 275 -30.76 -14.10 -3.35
CA VAL A 275 -32.23 -14.09 -3.46
C VAL A 275 -32.71 -13.98 -4.92
N LEU A 276 -32.00 -13.25 -5.77
CA LEU A 276 -32.43 -12.92 -7.14
C LEU A 276 -31.56 -13.56 -8.23
N GLY A 277 -30.40 -14.13 -7.92
CA GLY A 277 -29.43 -14.57 -8.93
C GLY A 277 -29.91 -15.72 -9.83
N ASN A 278 -30.95 -16.44 -9.42
CA ASN A 278 -31.56 -17.53 -10.19
C ASN A 278 -32.87 -17.11 -10.87
N ASP A 279 -33.28 -15.84 -10.78
CA ASP A 279 -34.51 -15.36 -11.41
C ASP A 279 -34.31 -15.10 -12.90
N ASP A 280 -35.20 -15.67 -13.71
CA ASP A 280 -35.17 -15.52 -15.15
C ASP A 280 -35.23 -14.04 -15.57
N GLY A 281 -34.25 -13.62 -16.36
CA GLY A 281 -34.15 -12.26 -16.89
C GLY A 281 -33.61 -11.22 -15.91
N VAL A 282 -33.28 -11.59 -14.68
CA VAL A 282 -32.59 -10.71 -13.74
C VAL A 282 -31.09 -10.73 -14.01
N SER A 283 -30.47 -9.55 -14.05
CA SER A 283 -29.01 -9.42 -14.08
C SER A 283 -28.53 -8.53 -12.94
N ILE A 284 -27.43 -8.95 -12.30
CA ILE A 284 -26.85 -8.27 -11.14
C ILE A 284 -25.40 -7.98 -11.47
N SER A 285 -25.05 -6.69 -11.49
CA SER A 285 -23.66 -6.23 -11.54
C SER A 285 -23.27 -5.62 -10.21
N THR A 286 -22.03 -5.79 -9.78
CA THR A 286 -21.49 -5.15 -8.58
C THR A 286 -20.15 -4.51 -8.91
N ILE A 287 -20.01 -3.25 -8.53
CA ILE A 287 -18.80 -2.46 -8.67
C ILE A 287 -18.19 -2.33 -7.28
N ALA A 288 -16.95 -2.78 -7.14
CA ALA A 288 -16.13 -2.58 -5.95
C ALA A 288 -15.15 -1.43 -6.20
N SER A 289 -15.01 -0.53 -5.23
CA SER A 289 -14.09 0.61 -5.29
C SER A 289 -13.50 0.88 -3.90
N PRO A 290 -12.35 1.54 -3.78
CA PRO A 290 -11.82 1.97 -2.50
C PRO A 290 -12.85 2.80 -1.70
N SER A 291 -12.94 2.57 -0.39
CA SER A 291 -13.82 3.36 0.49
C SER A 291 -13.31 4.79 0.69
N GLU A 292 -14.19 5.75 0.99
CA GLU A 292 -13.83 7.14 1.31
C GLU A 292 -12.91 7.28 2.55
N SER A 293 -12.85 6.24 3.36
CA SER A 293 -11.98 6.12 4.54
C SER A 293 -10.50 5.87 4.19
N VAL A 294 -10.21 5.50 2.95
CA VAL A 294 -8.85 5.37 2.43
C VAL A 294 -8.23 6.77 2.30
N PRO A 295 -7.01 7.02 2.81
CA PRO A 295 -6.44 8.36 2.77
C PRO A 295 -6.17 8.79 1.33
N GLU A 296 -6.49 10.04 0.98
CA GLU A 296 -6.12 10.59 -0.34
C GLU A 296 -4.60 10.62 -0.52
N ILE A 297 -4.15 10.41 -1.77
CA ILE A 297 -2.74 10.62 -2.10
C ILE A 297 -2.38 12.11 -2.00
N ALA A 298 -1.51 12.46 -1.05
CA ALA A 298 -1.09 13.84 -0.86
C ALA A 298 -0.26 14.35 -2.04
N LYS A 299 -0.78 15.35 -2.77
CA LYS A 299 -0.13 15.87 -3.97
C LYS A 299 0.95 16.91 -3.66
N ARG A 300 2.05 16.86 -4.41
CA ARG A 300 3.05 17.94 -4.45
C ARG A 300 2.46 19.12 -5.19
N ALA A 301 2.40 20.29 -4.56
CA ALA A 301 1.91 21.51 -5.20
C ALA A 301 2.80 21.87 -6.41
N GLU A 302 2.21 21.98 -7.60
CA GLU A 302 2.92 22.43 -8.79
C GLU A 302 3.37 23.88 -8.59
N ARG A 303 4.68 24.13 -8.71
CA ARG A 303 5.17 25.50 -8.80
C ARG A 303 4.67 26.09 -10.11
N LYS A 304 3.79 27.10 -10.05
CA LYS A 304 3.56 27.98 -11.21
C LYS A 304 4.91 28.54 -11.64
N ARG A 305 5.36 28.19 -12.85
CA ARG A 305 6.53 28.84 -13.48
C ARG A 305 6.22 30.34 -13.51
N ARG A 306 7.04 31.11 -12.81
CA ARG A 306 7.03 32.58 -12.89
C ARG A 306 7.76 33.02 -14.16
#